data_AF-A0A816F8Q3-F1
#
_entry.id   AF-A0A816F8Q3-F1
#
_cell.length_a   1.000
_cell.length_b   1.000
_cell.length_c   1.000
_cell.angle_alpha   90.00
_cell.angle_beta   90.00
_cell.angle_gamma   90.00
#
_symmetry.space_group_name_H-M   'P 1'
#
loop_
_entity.id
_entity.type
_entity.pdbx_description
1 polymer ?
#
loop_
_entity_poly.entity_id
_entity_poly.type
_entity_poly.pdbx_seq_one_letter_code
_entity_poly.pdbx_strand_id
1 'polypeptide(L)'
;MEFIFLGILGLCAIVLSSPYDISNYVPAALILLCEHLHDSDLIQKSVKKALSEFRRTHHDSWHQHREKFTDDQLVIFDDVLISPNYYV
;
A
#
# COMPACT_ATOMS: atom_id res chain seq x y z
N MET A 1 4.69 10.57 18.36
CA MET A 1 4.68 10.93 16.93
C MET A 1 5.71 10.13 16.13
N GLU A 2 6.92 9.83 16.65
CA GLU A 2 7.95 9.06 15.92
C GLU A 2 7.66 7.55 15.75
N PHE A 3 6.99 6.89 16.70
CA PHE A 3 6.77 5.45 16.62
C PHE A 3 5.82 5.00 15.49
N ILE A 4 4.85 5.85 15.12
CA ILE A 4 3.88 5.54 14.07
C ILE A 4 4.58 5.48 12.70
N PHE A 5 5.48 6.43 12.43
CA PHE A 5 6.27 6.47 11.21
C PHE A 5 7.11 5.21 11.01
N LEU A 6 7.80 4.75 12.07
CA LEU A 6 8.58 3.51 12.03
C LEU A 6 7.70 2.27 11.80
N GLY A 7 6.52 2.21 12.41
CA GLY A 7 5.55 1.13 12.19
C GLY A 7 5.07 1.06 10.73
N ILE A 8 4.74 2.21 10.14
CA ILE A 8 4.32 2.31 8.74
C ILE A 8 5.45 1.91 7.79
N LEU A 9 6.67 2.39 8.01
CA LEU A 9 7.82 1.98 7.21
C LEU A 9 8.10 0.47 7.32
N GLY A 10 7.94 -0.09 8.51
CA GLY A 10 8.04 -1.54 8.74
C GLY A 10 6.99 -2.32 7.95
N LEU A 11 5.72 -1.88 8.00
CA LEU A 11 4.63 -2.49 7.23
C LEU A 11 4.88 -2.39 5.71
N CYS A 12 5.33 -1.23 5.22
CA CYS A 12 5.74 -1.07 3.82
C CYS A 12 6.85 -2.07 3.44
N ALA A 13 7.88 -2.20 4.29
CA ALA A 13 8.98 -3.13 4.03
C ALA A 13 8.50 -4.60 4.02
N ILE A 14 7.57 -4.98 4.92
CA ILE A 14 6.98 -6.31 4.97
C ILE A 14 6.18 -6.60 3.69
N VAL A 15 5.32 -5.66 3.26
CA VAL A 15 4.55 -5.79 2.02
C VAL A 15 5.48 -5.93 0.80
N LEU A 16 6.60 -5.22 0.78
CA LEU A 16 7.60 -5.31 -0.27
C LEU A 16 8.51 -6.55 -0.18
N SER A 17 8.61 -7.19 0.99
CA SER A 17 9.46 -8.37 1.20
C SER A 17 8.95 -9.63 0.50
N SER A 18 7.68 -9.64 0.07
CA SER A 18 7.04 -10.75 -0.64
C SER A 18 6.59 -10.32 -2.04
N PRO A 19 7.52 -10.15 -3.00
CA PRO A 19 7.21 -9.59 -4.33
C PRO A 19 6.37 -10.49 -5.26
N TYR A 20 6.06 -11.74 -4.88
CA TYR A 20 5.37 -12.72 -5.72
C TYR A 20 4.25 -13.49 -5.02
N ASP A 21 3.98 -13.20 -3.74
CA ASP A 21 2.88 -13.82 -3.01
C ASP A 21 2.19 -12.81 -2.12
N ILE A 22 0.87 -12.75 -2.26
CA ILE A 22 0.01 -11.97 -1.37
C ILE A 22 -0.42 -12.88 -0.24
N SER A 23 0.30 -12.79 0.87
CA SER A 23 -0.17 -13.40 2.11
C SER A 23 -1.43 -12.70 2.63
N ASN A 24 -2.25 -13.41 3.40
CA ASN A 24 -3.57 -12.94 3.87
C ASN A 24 -3.51 -11.65 4.71
N TYR A 25 -2.35 -11.30 5.26
CA TYR A 25 -2.15 -10.06 6.03
C TYR A 25 -1.90 -8.82 5.15
N VAL A 26 -1.54 -9.01 3.88
CA VAL A 26 -1.17 -7.90 2.96
C VAL A 26 -2.35 -6.95 2.71
N PRO A 27 -3.57 -7.42 2.41
CA PRO A 27 -4.72 -6.54 2.27
C PRO A 27 -4.99 -5.69 3.53
N ALA A 28 -4.94 -6.31 4.71
CA ALA A 28 -5.13 -5.60 5.97
C ALA A 28 -4.03 -4.57 6.24
N ALA A 29 -2.78 -4.91 5.95
CA ALA A 29 -1.65 -3.99 6.06
C ALA A 29 -1.80 -2.79 5.12
N LEU A 30 -2.23 -3.02 3.88
CA LEU A 30 -2.46 -1.95 2.89
C LEU A 30 -3.52 -0.95 3.34
N ILE A 31 -4.62 -1.44 3.92
CA ILE A 31 -5.68 -0.56 4.44
C ILE A 31 -5.18 0.29 5.61
N LEU A 32 -4.48 -0.32 6.56
CA LEU A 32 -3.82 0.41 7.66
C LEU A 32 -2.88 1.50 7.14
N LEU A 33 -2.10 1.20 6.10
CA LEU A 33 -1.23 2.20 5.46
C LEU A 33 -2.06 3.34 4.82
N CYS A 34 -3.22 3.01 4.22
CA CYS A 34 -4.11 4.00 3.62
C CYS A 34 -4.76 4.92 4.66
N GLU A 35 -5.16 4.40 5.82
CA GLU A 35 -5.73 5.20 6.92
C GLU A 35 -4.76 6.27 7.42
N HIS A 36 -3.45 5.97 7.45
CA HIS A 36 -2.41 6.89 7.90
C HIS A 36 -1.88 7.83 6.80
N LEU A 37 -2.41 7.79 5.57
CA LEU A 37 -1.96 8.66 4.47
C LEU A 37 -2.18 10.16 4.75
N HIS A 38 -3.17 10.49 5.59
CA HIS A 38 -3.55 11.87 5.90
C HIS A 38 -2.83 12.43 7.13
N ASP A 39 -2.05 11.62 7.85
CA ASP A 39 -1.39 12.03 9.09
C ASP A 39 -0.15 12.90 8.85
N SER A 40 0.59 12.67 7.76
CA SER A 40 1.81 13.44 7.44
C SER A 40 2.25 13.26 5.98
N ASP A 41 2.75 14.34 5.36
CA ASP A 41 3.32 14.30 4.01
C ASP A 41 4.48 13.31 3.85
N LEU A 42 5.30 13.11 4.91
CA LEU A 42 6.41 12.15 4.89
C LEU A 42 5.93 10.69 4.89
N ILE A 43 4.86 10.41 5.63
CA ILE A 43 4.18 9.12 5.65
C ILE A 43 3.57 8.87 4.27
N GLN A 44 2.83 9.86 3.74
CA GLN A 44 2.18 9.77 2.44
C GLN A 44 3.16 9.41 1.32
N LYS A 45 4.30 10.11 1.24
CA LYS A 45 5.34 9.82 0.24
C LYS A 45 5.90 8.39 0.37
N SER A 46 6.15 7.94 1.60
CA SER A 46 6.70 6.60 1.86
C SER A 46 5.71 5.50 1.49
N VAL A 47 4.44 5.65 1.87
CA VAL A 47 3.37 4.71 1.54
C VAL A 47 3.13 4.67 0.04
N LYS A 48 3.00 5.81 -0.63
CA LYS A 48 2.83 5.86 -2.10
C LYS A 48 3.98 5.17 -2.84
N LYS A 49 5.22 5.37 -2.39
CA LYS A 49 6.38 4.68 -2.96
C LYS A 49 6.27 3.17 -2.79
N ALA A 50 5.90 2.69 -1.60
CA ALA A 50 5.71 1.26 -1.35
C ALA A 50 4.57 0.67 -2.18
N LEU A 51 3.44 1.36 -2.29
CA LEU A 51 2.30 0.95 -3.12
C LEU A 51 2.66 0.87 -4.60
N SER A 52 3.42 1.84 -5.12
CA SER A 52 3.89 1.84 -6.50
C SER A 52 4.81 0.66 -6.79
N GLU A 53 5.77 0.38 -5.90
CA GLU A 53 6.65 -0.79 -6.03
C GLU A 53 5.88 -2.10 -5.91
N PHE A 54 4.93 -2.19 -4.97
CA PHE A 54 4.05 -3.35 -4.82
C PHE A 54 3.23 -3.61 -6.08
N ARG A 55 2.62 -2.57 -6.65
CA ARG A 55 1.88 -2.65 -7.91
C ARG A 55 2.78 -3.11 -9.04
N ARG A 56 4.02 -2.61 -9.12
CA ARG A 56 4.99 -3.01 -10.15
C ARG A 56 5.38 -4.49 -10.05
N THR A 57 5.60 -5.01 -8.84
CA THR A 57 5.99 -6.42 -8.65
C THR A 57 4.82 -7.39 -8.83
N HIS A 58 3.60 -6.97 -8.46
CA HIS A 58 2.41 -7.81 -8.50
C HIS A 58 1.56 -7.60 -9.77
N HIS A 59 1.99 -6.74 -10.70
CA HIS A 59 1.25 -6.39 -11.91
C HIS A 59 0.90 -7.62 -12.76
N ASP A 60 1.88 -8.48 -13.00
CA ASP A 60 1.72 -9.63 -13.91
C ASP A 60 0.77 -10.70 -13.36
N SER A 61 0.66 -10.79 -12.03
CA SER A 61 -0.24 -11.72 -11.33
C SER A 61 -1.43 -11.00 -10.67
N TRP A 62 -1.68 -9.73 -11.02
CA TRP A 62 -2.67 -8.91 -10.33
C TRP A 62 -4.08 -9.50 -10.39
N HIS A 63 -4.43 -10.17 -11.49
CA HIS A 63 -5.73 -10.83 -11.65
C HIS A 63 -5.98 -11.92 -10.59
N GLN A 64 -4.95 -12.66 -10.17
CA GLN A 64 -5.10 -13.68 -9.11
C GLN A 64 -5.01 -13.03 -7.72
N HIS A 65 -4.16 -12.02 -7.60
CA HIS A 65 -3.93 -11.28 -6.38
C HIS A 65 -5.14 -10.50 -5.91
N ARG A 66 -5.88 -9.85 -6.81
CA ARG A 66 -7.12 -9.13 -6.52
C ARG A 66 -8.22 -10.01 -5.90
N GLU A 67 -8.20 -11.32 -6.14
CA GLU A 67 -9.16 -12.26 -5.53
C GLU A 67 -8.95 -12.41 -4.01
N LYS A 68 -7.76 -12.06 -3.51
CA LYS A 68 -7.45 -12.03 -2.07
C LYS A 68 -7.90 -10.73 -1.38
N PHE A 69 -8.37 -9.75 -2.14
CA PHE A 69 -8.89 -8.48 -1.63
C PHE A 69 -10.42 -8.49 -1.69
N THR A 70 -11.03 -7.74 -0.77
CA THR A 70 -12.46 -7.41 -0.87
C THR A 70 -12.65 -6.23 -1.82
N ASP A 71 -13.84 -6.10 -2.42
CA ASP A 71 -14.15 -4.99 -3.33
C ASP A 71 -13.91 -3.62 -2.70
N ASP A 72 -14.28 -3.43 -1.42
CA ASP A 72 -14.04 -2.19 -0.69
C ASP A 72 -12.54 -1.85 -0.57
N GLN A 73 -11.70 -2.87 -0.37
CA GLN A 73 -10.25 -2.67 -0.27
C GLN A 73 -9.63 -2.30 -1.60
N LEU A 74 -10.12 -2.89 -2.70
CA LEU A 74 -9.68 -2.55 -4.05
C LEU A 74 -10.06 -1.11 -4.41
N VAL A 75 -11.25 -0.65 -4.02
CA VAL A 75 -11.68 0.74 -4.23
C VAL A 75 -10.75 1.72 -3.53
N ILE A 76 -10.43 1.48 -2.25
CA ILE A 76 -9.50 2.34 -1.50
C ILE A 76 -8.10 2.33 -2.16
N PHE A 77 -7.64 1.15 -2.56
CA PHE A 77 -6.33 0.99 -3.20
C PHE A 77 -6.24 1.74 -4.53
N ASP A 78 -7.25 1.62 -5.39
CA ASP A 78 -7.33 2.34 -6.65
C ASP A 78 -7.46 3.85 -6.42
N ASP A 79 -8.27 4.31 -5.46
CA ASP A 79 -8.40 5.74 -5.14
C ASP A 79 -7.05 6.36 -4.77
N VAL A 80 -6.27 5.69 -3.90
CA VAL A 80 -4.94 6.15 -3.47
C VAL A 80 -3.92 6.16 -4.62
N LEU A 81 -3.98 5.19 -5.53
CA LEU A 81 -3.09 5.06 -6.68
C LEU A 81 -3.45 6.01 -7.83
N ILE A 82 -4.75 6.28 -8.02
CA ILE A 82 -5.27 7.19 -9.04
C ILE A 82 -5.09 8.63 -8.58
N SER A 83 -5.02 8.89 -7.27
CA SER A 83 -4.83 10.22 -6.69
C SER A 83 -3.53 10.88 -7.21
N PRO A 84 -3.64 11.85 -8.14
CA PRO A 84 -2.50 12.43 -8.82
C PRO A 84 -1.82 13.43 -7.88
N ASN A 85 -0.79 13.03 -7.16
CA ASN A 85 0.14 14.01 -6.57
C ASN A 85 1.19 14.42 -7.61
N TYR A 86 0.71 14.98 -8.73
CA TYR A 86 1.49 15.73 -9.71
C TYR A 86 1.58 17.23 -9.34
N TYR A 87 1.35 17.60 -8.08
CA TYR A 87 1.53 18.96 -7.60
C TYR A 87 2.55 19.01 -6.46
N VAL A 88 3.82 19.01 -6.83
CA VAL A 88 4.84 19.93 -6.31
C VAL A 88 5.95 20.10 -7.33
#